data_AF-A0A533BEQ8-F1
#
_entry.id   AF-A0A533BEQ8-F1
#
_cell.length_a   1.000
_cell.length_b   1.000
_cell.length_c   1.000
_cell.angle_alpha   90.00
_cell.angle_beta   90.00
_cell.angle_gamma   90.00
#
_symmetry.space_group_name_H-M   'P 1'
#
loop_
_entity.id
_entity.type
_entity.pdbx_description
1 polymer ?
#
loop_
_entity_poly.entity_id
_entity_poly.type
_entity_poly.pdbx_seq_one_letter_code
_entity_poly.pdbx_strand_id
1 'polypeptide(L)'
;MSAEILFLKTLQDDVMAALDAYYREDTPYNRRIVVRVFASAVEGETYHLKQHCLKRLDSKPAFYTTGEAAVLRESSYYLDKDSSILVRPQFFSTPENFHFVLKAFAKDTLPNLDIREDTAGWAKFKNAFQWRRGVIVEK
;
A
#
# COMPACT_ATOMS: atom_id res chain seq x y z
N MET A 1 -18.09 -5.86 -15.63
CA MET A 1 -16.93 -5.24 -14.96
C MET A 1 -16.66 -6.03 -13.69
N SER A 2 -15.44 -6.50 -13.43
CA SER A 2 -15.16 -7.29 -12.21
C SER A 2 -15.27 -6.41 -10.96
N ALA A 3 -15.58 -7.01 -9.80
CA ALA A 3 -15.68 -6.29 -8.52
C ALA A 3 -14.37 -5.59 -8.14
N GLU A 4 -13.22 -6.17 -8.52
CA GLU A 4 -11.89 -5.58 -8.33
C GLU A 4 -11.72 -4.27 -9.10
N ILE A 5 -12.14 -4.22 -10.36
CA ILE A 5 -12.08 -3.01 -11.18
C ILE A 5 -13.00 -1.93 -10.62
N LEU A 6 -14.19 -2.32 -10.16
CA LEU A 6 -15.13 -1.39 -9.53
C LEU A 6 -14.56 -0.78 -8.25
N PHE A 7 -13.93 -1.59 -7.40
CA PHE A 7 -13.29 -1.14 -6.17
C PHE A 7 -12.19 -0.10 -6.41
N LEU A 8 -11.25 -0.40 -7.30
CA LEU A 8 -10.17 0.55 -7.61
C LEU A 8 -10.70 1.85 -8.22
N LYS A 9 -11.71 1.74 -9.09
CA LYS A 9 -12.39 2.91 -9.64
C LYS A 9 -13.03 3.76 -8.55
N THR A 10 -13.73 3.16 -7.59
CA THR A 10 -14.32 3.91 -6.47
C THR A 10 -13.26 4.66 -5.67
N LEU A 11 -12.11 4.04 -5.37
CA LEU A 11 -11.02 4.73 -4.67
C LEU A 11 -10.47 5.93 -5.47
N GLN A 12 -10.36 5.78 -6.79
CA GLN A 12 -9.94 6.89 -7.67
C GLN A 12 -10.98 8.00 -7.70
N ASP A 13 -12.27 7.66 -7.85
CA ASP A 13 -13.38 8.61 -7.88
C ASP A 13 -13.45 9.39 -6.54
N ASP A 14 -13.23 8.74 -5.40
CA ASP A 14 -13.18 9.38 -4.07
C ASP A 14 -12.02 10.38 -3.95
N VAL A 15 -10.84 10.03 -4.46
CA VAL A 15 -9.68 10.94 -4.48
C VAL A 15 -9.96 12.15 -5.37
N MET A 16 -10.53 11.94 -6.56
CA MET A 16 -10.87 13.02 -7.49
C MET A 16 -11.93 13.95 -6.90
N ALA A 17 -12.97 13.40 -6.28
CA ALA A 17 -14.01 14.18 -5.62
C ALA A 17 -13.45 15.04 -4.47
N ALA A 18 -12.52 14.51 -3.68
CA ALA A 18 -11.87 15.27 -2.62
C ALA A 18 -10.96 16.39 -3.15
N LEU A 19 -10.23 16.13 -4.24
CA LEU A 19 -9.41 17.14 -4.90
C LEU A 19 -10.28 18.26 -5.47
N ASP A 20 -11.39 17.92 -6.13
CA ASP A 20 -12.34 18.91 -6.66
C ASP A 20 -12.91 19.79 -5.53
N ALA A 21 -13.27 19.21 -4.39
CA ALA A 21 -13.75 19.96 -3.23
C ALA A 21 -12.67 20.91 -2.68
N TYR A 22 -11.42 20.45 -2.59
CA TYR A 22 -10.28 21.26 -2.17
C TYR A 22 -9.99 22.43 -3.14
N TYR A 23 -10.03 22.18 -4.45
CA TYR A 23 -9.78 23.24 -5.44
C TYR A 23 -10.93 24.24 -5.55
N ARG A 24 -12.16 23.83 -5.24
CA ARG A 24 -13.30 24.75 -5.11
C ARG A 24 -13.19 25.62 -3.86
N GLU A 25 -12.78 25.02 -2.73
CA GLU A 25 -12.65 25.73 -1.47
C GLU A 25 -11.50 25.17 -0.62
N ASP A 26 -10.45 25.97 -0.46
CA ASP A 26 -9.29 25.60 0.33
C ASP A 26 -9.55 25.80 1.83
N THR A 27 -10.20 24.82 2.44
CA THR A 27 -10.47 24.78 3.89
C THR A 27 -9.56 23.77 4.60
N PRO A 28 -9.26 23.96 5.91
CA PRO A 28 -8.58 22.95 6.71
C PRO A 28 -9.28 21.59 6.71
N TYR A 29 -10.61 21.58 6.58
CA TYR A 29 -11.40 20.35 6.42
C TYR A 29 -11.07 19.65 5.10
N ASN A 30 -11.18 20.35 3.97
CA ASN A 30 -10.93 19.77 2.64
C ASN A 30 -9.49 19.27 2.48
N ARG A 31 -8.50 19.99 3.02
CA ARG A 31 -7.09 19.52 3.09
C ARG A 31 -6.97 18.17 3.79
N ARG A 32 -7.64 18.00 4.93
CA ARG A 32 -7.62 16.74 5.70
C ARG A 32 -8.33 15.62 4.95
N ILE A 33 -9.43 15.91 4.27
CA ILE A 33 -10.16 14.92 3.46
C ILE A 33 -9.27 14.41 2.34
N VAL A 34 -8.60 15.29 1.58
CA VAL A 34 -7.66 14.89 0.51
C VAL A 34 -6.60 13.90 1.04
N VAL A 35 -5.94 14.22 2.16
CA VAL A 35 -4.92 13.34 2.75
C VAL A 35 -5.50 11.98 3.16
N ARG A 36 -6.71 11.96 3.73
CA ARG A 36 -7.36 10.73 4.17
C ARG A 36 -7.74 9.82 2.99
N VAL A 37 -8.43 10.36 1.98
CA VAL A 37 -8.86 9.56 0.83
C VAL A 37 -7.65 9.09 0.01
N PHE A 38 -6.62 9.92 -0.11
CA PHE A 38 -5.36 9.52 -0.75
C PHE A 38 -4.72 8.35 -0.01
N ALA A 39 -4.63 8.40 1.32
CA ALA A 39 -4.08 7.30 2.10
C ALA A 39 -4.92 6.02 1.97
N SER A 40 -6.25 6.13 1.99
CA SER A 40 -7.15 5.00 1.76
C SER A 40 -7.00 4.40 0.36
N ALA A 41 -6.82 5.22 -0.67
CA ALA A 41 -6.57 4.76 -2.02
C ALA A 41 -5.25 3.99 -2.13
N VAL A 42 -4.18 4.48 -1.51
CA VAL A 42 -2.88 3.79 -1.46
C VAL A 42 -2.98 2.46 -0.71
N GLU A 43 -3.70 2.41 0.42
CA GLU A 43 -3.94 1.16 1.16
C GLU A 43 -4.73 0.15 0.35
N GLY A 44 -5.79 0.60 -0.34
CA GLY A 44 -6.60 -0.25 -1.21
C GLY A 44 -5.83 -0.77 -2.42
N GLU A 45 -5.02 0.07 -3.06
CA GLU A 45 -4.13 -0.33 -4.16
C GLU A 45 -3.08 -1.34 -3.68
N THR A 46 -2.46 -1.09 -2.52
CA THR A 46 -1.51 -2.02 -1.89
C THR A 46 -2.15 -3.38 -1.68
N TYR A 47 -3.37 -3.42 -1.14
CA TYR A 47 -4.11 -4.66 -0.94
C TYR A 47 -4.38 -5.37 -2.27
N HIS A 48 -4.87 -4.65 -3.28
CA HIS A 48 -5.17 -5.24 -4.60
C HIS A 48 -3.92 -5.87 -5.24
N LEU A 49 -2.80 -5.15 -5.24
CA LEU A 49 -1.53 -5.65 -5.78
C LEU A 49 -1.02 -6.87 -4.99
N LYS A 50 -1.22 -6.93 -3.66
CA LYS A 50 -0.93 -8.14 -2.88
C LYS A 50 -1.76 -9.32 -3.32
N GLN A 51 -3.06 -9.14 -3.54
CA GLN A 51 -3.93 -10.23 -4.01
C GLN A 51 -3.45 -10.78 -5.37
N HIS A 52 -2.97 -9.92 -6.26
CA HIS A 52 -2.35 -10.37 -7.51
C HIS A 52 -1.09 -11.22 -7.25
N CYS A 53 -0.17 -10.74 -6.41
CA CYS A 53 1.04 -11.47 -6.07
C CYS A 53 0.75 -12.80 -5.35
N LEU A 54 -0.26 -12.85 -4.49
CA LEU A 54 -0.68 -14.08 -3.80
C LEU A 54 -1.27 -15.11 -4.77
N LYS A 55 -2.14 -14.69 -5.71
CA LYS A 55 -2.61 -15.57 -6.80
C LYS A 55 -1.44 -16.11 -7.64
N ARG A 56 -0.40 -15.30 -7.85
CA ARG A 56 0.83 -15.72 -8.52
C ARG A 56 1.61 -16.74 -7.69
N LEU A 57 1.72 -16.55 -6.38
CA LEU A 57 2.35 -17.50 -5.48
C LEU A 57 1.64 -18.85 -5.48
N ASP A 58 0.30 -18.86 -5.49
CA ASP A 58 -0.47 -20.11 -5.53
C ASP A 58 -0.26 -20.87 -6.86
N SER A 59 -0.17 -20.16 -7.98
CA SER A 59 0.08 -20.77 -9.30
C SER A 59 1.55 -21.09 -9.57
N LYS A 60 2.49 -20.40 -8.93
CA LYS A 60 3.95 -20.59 -9.05
C LYS A 60 4.65 -20.42 -7.68
N PRO A 61 4.65 -21.46 -6.83
CA PRO A 61 5.13 -21.37 -5.44
C PRO A 61 6.59 -20.91 -5.27
N ALA A 62 7.45 -21.14 -6.27
CA ALA A 62 8.87 -20.77 -6.23
C ALA A 62 9.17 -19.39 -6.83
N PHE A 63 8.17 -18.61 -7.26
CA PHE A 63 8.39 -17.32 -7.91
C PHE A 63 8.85 -16.23 -6.92
N TYR A 64 8.31 -16.26 -5.70
CA TYR A 64 8.72 -15.41 -4.59
C TYR A 64 9.53 -16.22 -3.58
N THR A 65 10.52 -15.59 -2.96
CA THR A 65 11.23 -16.16 -1.82
C THR A 65 10.29 -16.36 -0.64
N THR A 66 10.66 -17.22 0.31
CA THR A 66 9.87 -17.45 1.54
C THR A 66 9.64 -16.15 2.31
N GLY A 67 10.64 -15.25 2.34
CA GLY A 67 10.52 -13.94 2.97
C GLY A 67 9.52 -13.03 2.26
N GLU A 68 9.61 -12.91 0.93
CA GLU A 68 8.64 -12.15 0.13
C GLU A 68 7.22 -12.68 0.33
N ALA A 69 7.04 -14.01 0.33
CA ALA A 69 5.75 -14.65 0.57
C ALA A 69 5.18 -14.36 1.96
N ALA A 70 6.02 -14.30 3.00
CA ALA A 70 5.60 -13.95 4.36
C ALA A 70 5.13 -12.48 4.45
N VAL A 71 5.85 -11.55 3.81
CA VAL A 71 5.48 -10.12 3.75
C VAL A 71 4.17 -9.91 2.97
N LEU A 72 4.00 -10.63 1.85
CA LEU A 72 2.75 -10.60 1.08
C LEU A 72 1.54 -11.09 1.90
N ARG A 73 1.75 -12.09 2.77
CA ARG A 73 0.71 -12.63 3.66
C ARG A 73 0.51 -11.83 4.95
N GLU A 74 1.36 -10.84 5.22
CA GLU A 74 1.34 -10.07 6.48
C GLU A 74 1.35 -10.97 7.72
N SER A 75 2.12 -12.05 7.67
CA SER A 75 2.19 -13.03 8.76
C SER A 75 3.63 -13.33 9.16
N SER A 76 3.84 -13.40 10.46
CA SER A 76 5.10 -13.84 11.09
C SER A 76 4.87 -15.16 11.82
N TYR A 77 5.87 -16.04 11.77
CA TYR A 77 5.86 -17.36 12.41
C TYR A 77 6.85 -17.36 13.57
N TYR A 78 6.42 -17.89 14.72
CA TYR A 78 7.23 -18.05 15.91
C TYR A 78 7.07 -19.45 16.46
N LEU A 79 8.09 -19.95 17.16
CA LEU A 79 7.97 -21.16 17.96
C LEU A 79 7.69 -20.75 19.40
N ASP A 80 6.74 -21.43 20.04
CA ASP A 80 6.56 -21.31 21.48
C ASP A 80 7.48 -22.27 22.26
N LYS A 81 7.38 -22.20 23.59
CA LYS A 81 8.16 -23.05 24.51
C LYS A 81 7.89 -24.55 24.36
N ASP A 82 6.76 -24.91 23.76
CA ASP A 82 6.31 -26.28 23.54
C ASP A 82 6.57 -26.74 22.09
N SER A 83 7.40 -25.98 21.35
CA SER A 83 7.74 -26.23 19.93
C SER A 83 6.54 -26.15 18.97
N SER A 84 5.47 -25.48 19.35
CA SER A 84 4.31 -25.24 18.49
C SER A 84 4.50 -23.97 17.65
N ILE A 85 3.98 -23.99 16.42
CA ILE A 85 4.03 -22.83 15.51
C ILE A 85 2.90 -21.85 15.87
N LEU A 86 3.28 -20.62 16.21
CA LEU A 86 2.38 -19.49 16.40
C LEU A 86 2.45 -18.56 15.19
N VAL A 87 1.29 -18.16 14.68
CA VAL A 87 1.17 -17.16 13.60
C VAL A 87 0.67 -15.85 14.20
N ARG A 88 1.36 -14.75 13.92
CA ARG A 88 0.93 -13.40 14.31
C ARG A 88 0.82 -12.50 13.08
N PRO A 89 -0.19 -11.61 13.02
CA PRO A 89 -0.23 -10.56 12.02
C PRO A 89 1.01 -9.68 12.13
N GLN A 90 1.62 -9.35 10.99
CA GLN A 90 2.73 -8.42 10.88
C GLN A 90 2.30 -7.20 10.08
N PHE A 91 2.26 -6.05 10.75
CA PHE A 91 1.92 -4.79 10.13
C PHE A 91 3.18 -4.02 9.75
N PHE A 92 3.24 -3.59 8.50
CA PHE A 92 4.29 -2.71 7.98
C PHE A 92 3.76 -1.28 7.90
N SER A 93 4.65 -0.29 7.84
CA SER A 93 4.19 1.06 7.53
C SER A 93 3.62 1.09 6.11
N THR A 94 2.54 1.85 5.87
CA THR A 94 1.93 1.92 4.53
C THR A 94 2.93 2.26 3.43
N PRO A 95 3.87 3.22 3.60
CA PRO A 95 4.85 3.51 2.56
C PRO A 95 5.78 2.33 2.23
N GLU A 96 6.29 1.64 3.26
CA GLU A 96 7.17 0.47 3.07
C GLU A 96 6.41 -0.69 2.44
N ASN A 97 5.18 -0.93 2.90
CA ASN A 97 4.32 -1.99 2.39
C ASN A 97 3.99 -1.76 0.91
N PHE A 98 3.56 -0.54 0.57
CA PHE A 98 3.24 -0.16 -0.81
C PHE A 98 4.46 -0.32 -1.72
N HIS A 99 5.63 0.15 -1.28
CA HIS A 99 6.86 0.03 -2.05
C HIS A 99 7.27 -1.42 -2.31
N PHE A 100 7.26 -2.26 -1.27
CA PHE A 100 7.55 -3.67 -1.39
C PHE A 100 6.60 -4.35 -2.38
N VAL A 101 5.30 -4.08 -2.25
CA VAL A 101 4.28 -4.70 -3.10
C VAL A 101 4.39 -4.24 -4.55
N LEU A 102 4.71 -2.97 -4.80
CA LEU A 102 4.99 -2.48 -6.15
C LEU A 102 6.17 -3.24 -6.78
N LYS A 103 7.26 -3.44 -6.03
CA LYS A 103 8.42 -4.22 -6.50
C LYS A 103 8.06 -5.68 -6.77
N ALA A 104 7.32 -6.31 -5.86
CA ALA A 104 6.87 -7.70 -5.99
C ALA A 104 5.92 -7.90 -7.19
N PHE A 105 5.04 -6.93 -7.44
CA PHE A 105 4.16 -6.93 -8.61
C PHE A 105 4.94 -6.70 -9.89
N ALA A 106 5.81 -5.68 -9.93
CA ALA A 106 6.62 -5.35 -11.11
C ALA A 106 7.53 -6.51 -11.53
N LYS A 107 8.09 -7.28 -10.57
CA LYS A 107 8.84 -8.50 -10.85
C LYS A 107 8.07 -9.49 -11.73
N ASP A 108 6.74 -9.55 -11.60
CA ASP A 108 5.89 -10.47 -12.36
C ASP A 108 5.36 -9.85 -13.67
N THR A 109 4.91 -8.60 -13.63
CA THR A 109 4.14 -7.99 -14.71
C THR A 109 4.92 -6.97 -15.54
N LEU A 110 5.94 -6.35 -14.93
CA LEU A 110 6.70 -5.23 -15.50
C LEU A 110 8.20 -5.37 -15.15
N PRO A 111 8.89 -6.43 -15.62
CA PRO A 111 10.24 -6.76 -15.15
C PRO A 111 11.30 -5.69 -15.46
N ASN A 112 10.99 -4.74 -16.34
CA ASN A 112 11.86 -3.62 -16.72
C ASN A 112 11.51 -2.30 -16.00
N LEU A 113 10.52 -2.30 -15.10
CA LEU A 113 10.14 -1.10 -14.36
C LEU A 113 11.14 -0.85 -13.22
N ASP A 114 11.84 0.28 -13.30
CA ASP A 114 12.74 0.75 -12.25
C ASP A 114 11.98 1.64 -11.25
N ILE A 115 11.69 1.10 -10.06
CA ILE A 115 11.01 1.83 -8.98
C ILE A 115 12.06 2.51 -8.10
N ARG A 116 12.16 3.83 -8.24
CA ARG A 116 13.15 4.67 -7.54
C ARG A 116 12.59 5.37 -6.31
N GLU A 117 13.26 5.20 -5.18
CA GLU A 117 12.91 5.81 -3.90
C GLU A 117 13.60 7.17 -3.64
N ASP A 118 14.63 7.50 -4.42
CA ASP A 118 15.43 8.72 -4.27
C ASP A 118 14.78 9.97 -4.90
N THR A 119 13.54 9.84 -5.35
CA THR A 119 12.82 10.92 -6.00
C THR A 119 12.15 11.86 -4.99
N ALA A 120 12.03 13.15 -5.36
CA ALA A 120 11.28 14.11 -4.57
C ALA A 120 9.80 13.70 -4.39
N GLY A 121 9.25 12.94 -5.34
CA GLY A 121 7.91 12.35 -5.25
C GLY A 121 7.78 11.36 -4.10
N TRP A 122 8.75 10.44 -3.96
CA TRP A 122 8.75 9.47 -2.85
C TRP A 122 8.87 10.13 -1.48
N ALA A 123 9.71 11.16 -1.38
CA ALA A 123 9.83 11.95 -0.14
C ALA A 123 8.51 12.64 0.22
N LYS A 124 7.83 13.28 -0.74
CA LYS A 124 6.51 13.91 -0.53
C LYS A 124 5.45 12.89 -0.15
N PHE A 125 5.46 11.72 -0.79
CA PHE A 125 4.57 10.60 -0.48
C PHE A 125 4.72 10.16 0.99
N LYS A 126 5.96 9.91 1.45
CA LYS A 126 6.22 9.56 2.87
C LYS A 126 5.73 10.64 3.83
N ASN A 127 5.92 11.91 3.50
CA ASN A 127 5.46 13.03 4.33
C ASN A 127 3.92 13.08 4.44
N ALA A 128 3.18 12.78 3.37
CA ALA A 128 1.72 12.74 3.41
C ALA A 128 1.18 11.74 4.46
N PHE A 129 1.88 10.62 4.65
CA PHE A 129 1.53 9.62 5.68
C PHE A 129 1.91 10.05 7.10
N GLN A 130 2.88 10.95 7.28
CA GLN A 130 3.17 11.57 8.57
C GLN A 130 2.05 12.56 8.96
N TRP A 131 1.55 13.34 7.99
CA TRP A 131 0.44 14.27 8.21
C TRP A 131 -0.86 13.57 8.61
N ARG A 132 -1.16 12.39 8.05
CA ARG A 132 -2.29 11.56 8.48
C ARG A 132 -2.22 11.17 9.96
N ARG A 133 -1.00 10.95 10.49
CA ARG A 133 -0.77 10.55 11.88
C ARG A 133 -0.78 11.71 12.88
N GLY A 134 -1.01 12.94 12.41
CA GLY A 134 -1.04 14.14 13.27
C GLY A 134 0.36 14.67 13.65
N VAL A 135 1.42 14.17 13.02
CA VAL A 135 2.78 14.72 13.18
C VAL A 135 2.88 15.92 12.24
N ILE A 136 2.51 17.09 12.74
CA ILE A 136 2.72 18.37 12.05
C ILE A 136 4.21 18.70 12.20
N VAL A 137 4.98 18.54 11.12
CA VAL A 137 6.30 19.18 11.04
C VAL A 137 6.04 20.57 10.48
N GLU A 138 5.84 21.53 11.39
CA GLU A 138 5.92 22.94 11.04
C GLU A 138 7.33 23.23 10.52
N LYS A 139 7.41 23.85 9.34
CA LYS A 139 8.59 24.56 8.89
C LYS A 139 8.25 26.04 8.84
#